data_AF-A0A955KIW9-F1
#
_entry.id   AF-A0A955KIW9-F1
#
_cell.length_a   1.000
_cell.length_b   1.000
_cell.length_c   1.000
_cell.angle_alpha   90.00
_cell.angle_beta   90.00
_cell.angle_gamma   90.00
#
_symmetry.space_group_name_H-M   'P 1'
#
loop_
_entity.id
_entity.type
_entity.pdbx_description
1 polymer ?
#
loop_
_entity_poly.entity_id
_entity_poly.type
_entity_poly.pdbx_seq_one_letter_code
_entity_poly.pdbx_strand_id
1 'polypeptide(L)'
;MSTTSTALLTGRTESDLYRKLIKVGETQARRWLSEGIEQYLVRLLVVSGRMREELRQQPERRLALIYGEAREASSLTERAMSLHELGFEGLKLVGFFPGQLKRRQVSLSYAAQLTTGAYAELATIDLARVRSQVFLQALIPLSQEIAANFEDIVAVL
;
A
#
# COMPACT_ATOMS: atom_id res chain seq x y z
N MET A 1 -37.24 -26.38 22.43
CA MET A 1 -36.98 -26.82 21.05
C MET A 1 -36.38 -25.62 20.33
N SER A 2 -35.07 -25.35 20.48
CA SER A 2 -33.99 -25.89 19.64
C SER A 2 -34.34 -25.69 18.16
N THR A 3 -33.77 -24.72 17.44
CA THR A 3 -32.33 -24.61 17.15
C THR A 3 -31.99 -23.16 16.76
N THR A 4 -31.34 -22.42 17.67
CA THR A 4 -30.65 -21.19 17.31
C THR A 4 -29.40 -21.56 16.51
N SER A 5 -29.62 -21.71 15.22
CA SER A 5 -28.79 -21.20 14.12
C SER A 5 -27.31 -21.00 14.45
N THR A 6 -26.52 -22.03 14.15
CA THR A 6 -25.19 -21.86 13.53
C THR A 6 -24.17 -21.03 14.31
N ALA A 7 -23.98 -21.33 15.60
CA ALA A 7 -22.61 -21.30 16.11
C ALA A 7 -21.78 -22.29 15.26
N LEU A 8 -20.56 -21.90 14.83
CA LEU A 8 -19.52 -22.76 14.21
C LEU A 8 -19.28 -22.69 12.68
N LEU A 9 -19.38 -21.51 12.04
CA LEU A 9 -18.67 -21.26 10.76
C LEU A 9 -17.55 -20.23 10.95
N THR A 10 -16.47 -20.72 11.56
CA THR A 10 -15.08 -20.25 11.50
C THR A 10 -14.79 -18.80 11.89
N GLY A 11 -14.17 -18.60 13.06
CA GLY A 11 -13.47 -17.38 13.46
C GLY A 11 -12.21 -17.10 12.62
N ARG A 12 -12.39 -16.93 11.31
CA ARG A 12 -11.35 -16.38 10.42
C ARG A 12 -11.44 -14.87 10.52
N THR A 13 -10.35 -14.24 10.95
CA THR A 13 -10.26 -12.80 10.87
C THR A 13 -10.11 -12.38 9.41
N GLU A 14 -10.59 -11.20 9.04
CA GLU A 14 -10.44 -10.63 7.69
C GLU A 14 -8.97 -10.67 7.22
N SER A 15 -8.04 -10.45 8.16
CA SER A 15 -6.60 -10.59 7.97
C SER A 15 -6.15 -11.99 7.53
N ASP A 16 -6.77 -13.06 8.04
CA ASP A 16 -6.43 -14.44 7.66
C ASP A 16 -6.85 -14.75 6.21
N LEU A 17 -7.94 -14.13 5.75
CA LEU A 17 -8.37 -14.22 4.36
C LEU A 17 -7.34 -13.52 3.45
N TYR A 18 -6.98 -12.29 3.77
CA TYR A 18 -6.01 -11.53 2.98
C TYR A 18 -4.63 -12.17 2.95
N ARG A 19 -4.18 -12.74 4.08
CA ARG A 19 -2.93 -13.50 4.13
C ARG A 19 -2.95 -14.67 3.15
N LYS A 20 -4.06 -15.43 3.10
CA LYS A 20 -4.22 -16.54 2.15
C LYS A 20 -4.20 -16.06 0.70
N LEU A 21 -4.83 -14.93 0.39
CA LEU A 21 -4.81 -14.36 -0.97
C LEU A 21 -3.39 -13.99 -1.40
N ILE A 22 -2.62 -13.33 -0.51
CA ILE A 22 -1.21 -13.01 -0.78
C ILE A 22 -0.40 -14.29 -1.03
N LYS A 23 -0.57 -15.35 -0.23
CA LYS A 23 0.12 -16.63 -0.45
C LYS A 23 -0.23 -17.30 -1.79
N VAL A 24 -1.47 -17.16 -2.25
CA VAL A 24 -1.87 -17.61 -3.59
C VAL A 24 -1.16 -16.80 -4.67
N GLY A 25 -1.13 -15.47 -4.53
CA GLY A 25 -0.40 -14.58 -5.43
C GLY A 25 1.09 -14.90 -5.52
N GLU A 26 1.76 -15.10 -4.39
CA GLU A 26 3.17 -15.54 -4.32
C GLU A 26 3.42 -16.81 -5.12
N THR A 27 2.53 -17.80 -4.95
CA THR A 27 2.62 -19.09 -5.65
C THR A 27 2.41 -18.92 -7.16
N GLN A 28 1.44 -18.10 -7.59
CA GLN A 28 1.14 -17.87 -9.00
C GLN A 28 2.24 -17.06 -9.71
N ALA A 29 2.75 -16.03 -9.05
CA ALA A 29 3.82 -15.18 -9.56
C ALA A 29 5.20 -15.85 -9.49
N ARG A 30 5.33 -16.95 -8.72
CA ARG A 30 6.61 -17.60 -8.37
C ARG A 30 7.58 -16.60 -7.71
N ARG A 31 7.04 -15.78 -6.82
CA ARG A 31 7.76 -14.77 -6.02
C ARG A 31 7.41 -14.97 -4.56
N TRP A 32 8.38 -14.77 -3.68
CA TRP A 32 8.17 -14.85 -2.24
C TRP A 32 8.51 -13.50 -1.63
N LEU A 33 7.56 -12.95 -0.91
CA LEU A 33 7.69 -11.69 -0.20
C LEU A 33 8.29 -11.96 1.18
N SER A 34 8.97 -10.97 1.72
CA SER A 34 9.38 -11.02 3.12
C SER A 34 8.15 -10.98 4.04
N GLU A 35 8.34 -11.43 5.28
CA GLU A 35 7.30 -11.32 6.31
C GLU A 35 6.86 -9.86 6.53
N GLY A 36 7.79 -8.91 6.46
CA GLY A 36 7.50 -7.47 6.61
C GLY A 36 6.58 -6.94 5.52
N ILE A 37 6.85 -7.26 4.25
CA ILE A 37 6.00 -6.90 3.12
C ILE A 37 4.65 -7.61 3.22
N GLU A 38 4.61 -8.89 3.54
CA GLU A 38 3.35 -9.64 3.67
C GLU A 38 2.44 -8.99 4.74
N GLN A 39 2.98 -8.68 5.91
CA GLN A 39 2.23 -8.00 6.97
C GLN A 39 1.75 -6.61 6.54
N TYR A 40 2.59 -5.87 5.82
CA TYR A 40 2.22 -4.57 5.26
C TYR A 40 1.07 -4.68 4.26
N LEU A 41 1.13 -5.64 3.34
CA LEU A 41 0.09 -5.87 2.34
C LEU A 41 -1.23 -6.34 2.96
N VAL A 42 -1.18 -7.21 3.98
CA VAL A 42 -2.39 -7.59 4.75
C VAL A 42 -3.02 -6.36 5.38
N ARG A 43 -2.21 -5.50 6.04
CA ARG A 43 -2.71 -4.27 6.65
C ARG A 43 -3.28 -3.32 5.61
N LEU A 44 -2.61 -3.19 4.46
CA LEU A 44 -3.06 -2.39 3.34
C LEU A 44 -4.41 -2.90 2.84
N LEU A 45 -4.58 -4.22 2.69
CA LEU A 45 -5.82 -4.85 2.28
C LEU A 45 -6.98 -4.58 3.26
N VAL A 46 -6.76 -4.78 4.56
CA VAL A 46 -7.75 -4.48 5.61
C VAL A 46 -8.18 -3.01 5.57
N VAL A 47 -7.24 -2.08 5.40
CA VAL A 47 -7.55 -0.66 5.28
C VAL A 47 -8.22 -0.33 3.94
N SER A 48 -7.84 -1.02 2.86
CA SER A 48 -8.35 -0.81 1.50
C SER A 48 -9.74 -1.38 1.25
N GLY A 49 -10.22 -2.32 2.08
CA GLY A 49 -11.63 -2.73 2.09
C GLY A 49 -12.58 -1.54 2.28
N ARG A 50 -12.05 -0.42 2.80
CA ARG A 50 -12.69 0.89 2.92
C ARG A 50 -12.14 1.92 1.93
N MET A 51 -11.81 1.50 0.71
CA MET A 51 -11.31 2.39 -0.34
C MET A 51 -12.24 3.61 -0.44
N ARG A 52 -11.69 4.81 -0.19
CA ARG A 52 -12.52 6.03 -0.16
C ARG A 52 -13.09 6.25 -1.55
N GLU A 53 -14.36 6.62 -1.60
CA GLU A 53 -15.10 6.82 -2.85
C GLU A 53 -14.38 7.80 -3.80
N GLU A 54 -13.69 8.79 -3.24
CA GLU A 54 -12.87 9.77 -3.97
C GLU A 54 -11.76 9.11 -4.81
N LEU A 55 -11.10 8.06 -4.32
CA LEU A 55 -10.06 7.33 -5.07
C LEU A 55 -10.65 6.53 -6.22
N ARG A 56 -11.89 6.04 -6.10
CA ARG A 56 -12.56 5.31 -7.18
C ARG A 56 -12.95 6.24 -8.32
N GLN A 57 -13.36 7.45 -7.97
CA GLN A 57 -13.88 8.42 -8.93
C GLN A 57 -12.77 9.22 -9.61
N GLN A 58 -11.73 9.63 -8.88
CA GLN A 58 -10.66 10.50 -9.39
C GLN A 58 -9.28 10.12 -8.79
N PRO A 59 -8.77 8.91 -9.07
CA PRO A 59 -7.53 8.42 -8.47
C PRO A 59 -6.33 9.32 -8.80
N GLU A 60 -6.20 9.75 -10.07
CA GLU A 60 -5.14 10.68 -10.50
C GLU A 60 -5.13 12.01 -9.74
N ARG A 61 -6.31 12.60 -9.50
CA ARG A 61 -6.41 13.87 -8.78
C ARG A 61 -5.96 13.71 -7.33
N ARG A 62 -6.35 12.61 -6.68
CA ARG A 62 -5.95 12.32 -5.31
C ARG A 62 -4.43 12.14 -5.20
N LEU A 63 -3.84 11.35 -6.08
CA LEU A 63 -2.39 11.15 -6.09
C LEU A 63 -1.65 12.49 -6.31
N ALA A 64 -2.16 13.35 -7.20
CA ALA A 64 -1.58 14.67 -7.42
C ALA A 64 -1.70 15.59 -6.20
N LEU A 65 -2.82 15.56 -5.47
CA LEU A 65 -3.00 16.35 -4.25
C LEU A 65 -2.03 15.91 -3.14
N ILE A 66 -1.94 14.60 -2.88
CA ILE A 66 -1.03 14.07 -1.86
C ILE A 66 0.44 14.37 -2.23
N TYR A 67 0.78 14.30 -3.52
CA TYR A 67 2.11 14.70 -3.97
C TYR A 67 2.37 16.20 -3.78
N GLY A 68 1.37 17.06 -4.02
CA GLY A 68 1.44 18.48 -3.69
C GLY A 68 1.70 18.72 -2.21
N GLU A 69 0.95 18.06 -1.33
CA GLU A 69 1.12 18.10 0.12
C GLU A 69 2.55 17.68 0.53
N ALA A 70 3.08 16.60 -0.05
CA ALA A 70 4.46 16.17 0.21
C ALA A 70 5.49 17.22 -0.19
N ARG A 71 5.25 17.97 -1.28
CA ARG A 71 6.14 19.03 -1.76
C ARG A 71 6.07 20.30 -0.93
N GLU A 72 4.89 20.62 -0.41
CA GLU A 72 4.62 21.82 0.39
C GLU A 72 4.81 21.60 1.90
N ALA A 73 5.09 20.35 2.31
CA ALA A 73 5.29 19.97 3.69
C ALA A 73 6.32 20.86 4.41
N SER A 74 5.92 21.35 5.59
CA SER A 74 6.73 22.26 6.40
C SER A 74 7.79 21.54 7.24
N SER A 75 7.71 20.20 7.32
CA SER A 75 8.66 19.37 8.07
C SER A 75 8.98 18.07 7.35
N LEU A 76 10.14 17.47 7.68
CA LEU A 76 10.53 16.15 7.17
C LEU A 76 9.54 15.06 7.56
N THR A 77 8.97 15.16 8.76
CA THR A 77 7.93 14.23 9.24
C THR A 77 6.67 14.33 8.40
N GLU A 78 6.17 15.55 8.17
CA GLU A 78 4.98 15.77 7.37
C GLU A 78 5.19 15.27 5.93
N ARG A 79 6.35 15.59 5.35
CA ARG A 79 6.75 15.07 4.04
C ARG A 79 6.78 13.54 4.02
N ALA A 80 7.37 12.91 5.04
CA ALA A 80 7.43 11.45 5.15
C ALA A 80 6.04 10.82 5.22
N MET A 81 5.12 11.43 5.97
CA MET A 81 3.74 10.97 6.08
C MET A 81 3.00 11.09 4.75
N SER A 82 3.12 12.23 4.05
CA SER A 82 2.50 12.42 2.73
C SER A 82 3.09 11.48 1.67
N LEU A 83 4.42 11.26 1.67
CA LEU A 83 5.06 10.29 0.78
C LEU A 83 4.61 8.86 1.06
N HIS A 84 4.46 8.50 2.34
CA HIS A 84 3.90 7.21 2.71
C HIS A 84 2.46 7.04 2.24
N GLU A 85 1.61 8.06 2.42
CA GLU A 85 0.24 8.02 1.92
C GLU A 85 0.21 7.94 0.39
N LEU A 86 1.08 8.68 -0.31
CA LEU A 86 1.20 8.62 -1.77
C LEU A 86 1.59 7.21 -2.25
N GLY A 87 2.60 6.60 -1.63
CA GLY A 87 3.00 5.22 -1.92
C GLY A 87 1.88 4.22 -1.62
N PHE A 88 1.22 4.38 -0.47
CA PHE A 88 0.12 3.51 -0.06
C PHE A 88 -1.08 3.57 -1.02
N GLU A 89 -1.49 4.77 -1.41
CA GLU A 89 -2.60 4.99 -2.34
C GLU A 89 -2.24 4.53 -3.77
N GLY A 90 -1.01 4.80 -4.20
CA GLY A 90 -0.50 4.36 -5.48
C GLY A 90 -0.42 2.83 -5.59
N LEU A 91 0.09 2.15 -4.55
CA LEU A 91 0.17 0.69 -4.52
C LEU A 91 -1.21 0.06 -4.53
N LYS A 92 -2.19 0.66 -3.85
CA LYS A 92 -3.59 0.21 -3.92
C LYS A 92 -4.12 0.22 -5.35
N LEU A 93 -3.86 1.32 -6.04
CA LEU A 93 -4.37 1.54 -7.39
C LEU A 93 -3.69 0.63 -8.43
N VAL A 94 -2.37 0.45 -8.33
CA VAL A 94 -1.57 -0.34 -9.27
C VAL A 94 -1.75 -1.85 -9.04
N GLY A 95 -1.76 -2.29 -7.77
CA GLY A 95 -1.87 -3.72 -7.41
C GLY A 95 -3.30 -4.24 -7.41
N PHE A 96 -4.21 -3.63 -6.66
CA PHE A 96 -5.54 -4.21 -6.45
C PHE A 96 -6.61 -3.72 -7.41
N PHE A 97 -6.42 -2.52 -8.00
CA PHE A 97 -7.41 -1.91 -8.87
C PHE A 97 -6.88 -1.48 -10.26
N PRO A 98 -6.00 -2.25 -10.93
CA PRO A 98 -5.40 -1.84 -12.20
C PRO A 98 -6.45 -1.63 -13.31
N GLY A 99 -7.61 -2.29 -13.22
CA GLY A 99 -8.73 -2.10 -14.13
C GLY A 99 -9.33 -0.69 -14.13
N GLN A 100 -9.20 0.06 -13.02
CA GLN A 100 -9.70 1.44 -12.93
C GLN A 100 -8.84 2.42 -13.73
N LEU A 101 -7.58 2.09 -14.00
CA LEU A 101 -6.65 2.90 -14.79
C LEU A 101 -6.69 2.60 -16.30
N LYS A 102 -7.14 1.40 -16.71
CA LYS A 102 -7.17 1.00 -18.13
C LYS A 102 -8.00 1.91 -19.05
N ARG A 103 -8.91 2.73 -18.49
CA ARG A 103 -9.81 3.61 -19.24
C ARG A 103 -9.54 5.11 -19.01
N ARG A 104 -8.42 5.46 -18.37
CA ARG A 104 -8.11 6.84 -17.98
C ARG A 104 -6.91 7.38 -18.75
N GLN A 105 -6.78 8.71 -18.77
CA GLN A 105 -5.65 9.41 -19.42
C GLN A 105 -4.31 9.15 -18.71
N VAL A 106 -4.36 8.86 -17.42
CA VAL A 106 -3.17 8.48 -16.64
C VAL A 106 -2.96 6.98 -16.77
N SER A 107 -1.81 6.60 -17.33
CA SER A 107 -1.48 5.18 -17.53
C SER A 107 -1.15 4.49 -16.21
N LEU A 108 -1.34 3.17 -16.19
CA LEU A 108 -0.86 2.30 -15.10
C LEU A 108 0.64 2.49 -14.84
N SER A 109 1.43 2.73 -15.89
CA SER A 109 2.86 2.97 -15.77
C SER A 109 3.19 4.28 -15.05
N TYR A 110 2.40 5.33 -15.26
CA TYR A 110 2.58 6.60 -14.53
C TYR A 110 2.29 6.42 -13.04
N ALA A 111 1.17 5.76 -12.71
CA ALA A 111 0.83 5.48 -11.32
C ALA A 111 1.92 4.62 -10.65
N ALA A 112 2.44 3.60 -11.34
CA ALA A 112 3.56 2.80 -10.86
C ALA A 112 4.80 3.64 -10.58
N GLN A 113 5.25 4.47 -11.54
CA GLN A 113 6.42 5.34 -11.37
C GLN A 113 6.26 6.32 -10.20
N LEU A 114 5.09 6.95 -10.06
CA LEU A 114 4.80 7.85 -8.95
C LEU A 114 4.86 7.13 -7.60
N THR A 115 4.34 5.90 -7.56
CA THR A 115 4.32 5.06 -6.36
C THR A 115 5.73 4.64 -5.95
N THR A 116 6.51 4.07 -6.89
CA THR A 116 7.89 3.67 -6.64
C THR A 116 8.75 4.87 -6.26
N GLY A 117 8.55 6.02 -6.90
CA GLY A 117 9.22 7.27 -6.58
C GLY A 117 8.94 7.75 -5.17
N ALA A 118 7.69 7.66 -4.70
CA ALA A 118 7.33 8.03 -3.33
C ALA A 118 8.04 7.17 -2.28
N TYR A 119 8.10 5.85 -2.48
CA TYR A 119 8.83 4.95 -1.59
C TYR A 119 10.35 5.16 -1.67
N ALA A 120 10.90 5.40 -2.86
CA ALA A 120 12.31 5.70 -3.03
C ALA A 120 12.71 7.01 -2.34
N GLU A 121 11.87 8.04 -2.41
CA GLU A 121 12.11 9.31 -1.72
C GLU A 121 12.01 9.13 -0.20
N LEU A 122 10.98 8.43 0.28
CA LEU A 122 10.79 8.10 1.69
C LEU A 122 12.00 7.32 2.25
N ALA A 123 12.55 6.40 1.47
CA ALA A 123 13.73 5.61 1.79
C ALA A 123 15.01 6.43 1.98
N THR A 124 15.05 7.67 1.48
CA THR A 124 16.21 8.58 1.61
C THR A 124 16.09 9.56 2.77
N ILE A 125 14.96 9.58 3.49
CA ILE A 125 14.78 10.48 4.63
C ILE A 125 15.74 10.08 5.75
N ASP A 126 16.49 11.07 6.24
CA ASP A 126 17.49 10.87 7.28
C ASP A 126 16.84 10.58 8.65
N LEU A 127 16.86 9.30 9.04
CA LEU A 127 16.39 8.83 10.35
C LEU A 127 17.03 9.56 11.53
N ALA A 128 18.29 10.00 11.41
CA ALA A 128 18.99 10.71 12.49
C ALA A 128 18.40 12.10 12.74
N ARG A 129 17.67 12.67 11.77
CA ARG A 129 16.94 13.94 11.90
C ARG A 129 15.51 13.76 12.38
N VAL A 130 14.99 12.53 12.40
CA VAL A 130 13.61 12.21 12.80
C VAL A 130 13.59 11.42 14.11
N ARG A 131 14.31 11.95 15.11
CA ARG A 131 14.68 11.28 16.37
C ARG A 131 13.53 10.80 17.26
N SER A 132 12.29 11.19 17.01
CA SER A 132 11.16 10.95 17.92
C SER A 132 10.03 10.09 17.35
N GLN A 133 10.19 9.49 16.17
CA GLN A 133 9.08 8.75 15.53
C GLN A 133 9.43 7.29 15.23
N VAL A 134 9.09 6.42 16.18
CA VAL A 134 9.16 4.94 16.08
C VAL A 134 8.49 4.44 14.79
N PHE A 135 7.41 5.10 14.36
CA PHE A 135 6.74 4.79 13.10
C PHE A 135 7.68 4.94 11.88
N LEU A 136 8.44 6.03 11.79
CA LEU A 136 9.33 6.27 10.66
C LEU A 136 10.57 5.37 10.69
N GLN A 137 11.01 4.95 11.89
CA GLN A 137 12.08 3.96 12.05
C GLN A 137 11.71 2.60 11.46
N ALA A 138 10.46 2.16 11.59
CA ALA A 138 9.97 0.93 10.96
C ALA A 138 9.66 1.13 9.47
N LEU A 139 9.21 2.33 9.09
CA LEU A 139 8.74 2.60 7.75
C LEU A 139 9.87 2.76 6.73
N ILE A 140 11.01 3.33 7.11
CA ILE A 140 12.11 3.59 6.16
C ILE A 140 12.71 2.29 5.60
N PRO A 141 13.09 1.29 6.42
CA PRO A 141 13.55 -0.01 5.90
C PRO A 141 12.49 -0.70 5.02
N LEU A 142 11.22 -0.63 5.42
CA LEU A 142 10.11 -1.18 4.62
C LEU A 142 9.96 -0.45 3.28
N SER A 143 10.10 0.87 3.25
CA SER A 143 10.01 1.66 2.00
C SER A 143 11.17 1.35 1.05
N GLN A 144 12.36 1.09 1.57
CA GLN A 144 13.51 0.62 0.78
C GLN A 144 13.19 -0.73 0.14
N GLU A 145 12.63 -1.64 0.93
CA GLU A 145 12.25 -2.98 0.46
C GLU A 145 11.15 -2.92 -0.61
N ILE A 146 10.14 -2.07 -0.42
CA ILE A 146 9.06 -1.87 -1.40
C ILE A 146 9.60 -1.25 -2.69
N ALA A 147 10.46 -0.22 -2.60
CA ALA A 147 11.03 0.41 -3.77
C ALA A 147 11.91 -0.57 -4.59
N ALA A 148 12.70 -1.41 -3.91
CA ALA A 148 13.57 -2.39 -4.55
C ALA A 148 12.81 -3.56 -5.20
N ASN A 149 11.64 -3.93 -4.66
CA ASN A 149 10.87 -5.10 -5.09
C ASN A 149 9.50 -4.73 -5.68
N PHE A 150 9.31 -3.49 -6.13
CA PHE A 150 7.99 -2.96 -6.48
C PHE A 150 7.26 -3.81 -7.53
N GLU A 151 7.95 -4.23 -8.59
CA GLU A 151 7.37 -5.06 -9.65
C GLU A 151 6.98 -6.45 -9.14
N ASP A 152 7.81 -7.06 -8.30
CA ASP A 152 7.54 -8.37 -7.69
C ASP A 152 6.34 -8.30 -6.73
N ILE A 153 6.23 -7.21 -5.97
CA ILE A 153 5.08 -6.94 -5.10
C ILE A 153 3.82 -6.81 -5.95
N VAL A 154 3.83 -5.97 -7.00
CA VAL A 154 2.68 -5.78 -7.89
C VAL A 154 2.30 -7.07 -8.60
N ALA A 155 3.25 -7.94 -8.95
CA ALA A 155 2.96 -9.23 -9.59
C ALA A 155 2.25 -10.23 -8.66
N VAL A 156 2.40 -10.09 -7.35
CA VAL A 156 1.71 -10.90 -6.33
C VAL A 156 0.28 -10.39 -6.06
N LEU A 157 -0.02 -9.14 -6.37
CA LEU A 157 -1.32 -8.48 -6.13
C LEU A 157 -2.27 -8.62 -7.32
#